data_AF-A0A0F8WRD3-F1
#
_entry.id   AF-A0A0F8WRD3-F1
#
_cell.length_a   1.000
_cell.length_b   1.000
_cell.length_c   1.000
_cell.angle_alpha   90.00
_cell.angle_beta   90.00
_cell.angle_gamma   90.00
#
_symmetry.space_group_name_H-M   'P 1'
#
loop_
_entity.id
_entity.type
_entity.pdbx_description
1 polymer ?
#
loop_
_entity_poly.entity_id
_entity_poly.type
_entity_poly.pdbx_seq_one_letter_code
_entity_poly.pdbx_strand_id
1 'polypeptide(L)'
;MAIGYTHDKPLVNTSLGGPTDTGMQRLALSQEDKQVRDWFIETTKALACSITVDAMGNIFAVRPGRRTDVPATFIGSHLDAQPRGGRYDGILGVLSGIEFLKTLEEMGLETEGG
;
A
#
# COMPACT_ATOMS: atom_id res chain seq x y z
N MET A 1 -21.17 -4.40 -2.87
CA MET A 1 -19.72 -4.52 -2.69
C MET A 1 -19.29 -3.39 -1.77
N ALA A 2 -19.30 -3.65 -0.47
CA ALA A 2 -18.79 -2.68 0.50
C ALA A 2 -17.29 -2.92 0.57
N ILE A 3 -16.51 -1.98 0.09
CA ILE A 3 -15.07 -1.93 0.38
C ILE A 3 -15.00 -1.90 1.90
N GLY A 4 -14.62 -3.02 2.51
CA GLY A 4 -14.50 -3.19 3.95
C GLY A 4 -13.33 -2.36 4.48
N TYR A 5 -13.47 -1.03 4.41
CA TYR A 5 -12.72 -0.09 5.22
C TYR A 5 -13.28 -0.23 6.62
N THR A 6 -12.80 -1.21 7.39
CA THR A 6 -13.02 -1.20 8.83
C THR A 6 -12.41 0.10 9.33
N HIS A 7 -13.26 0.93 9.92
CA HIS A 7 -13.00 2.27 10.46
C HIS A 7 -11.87 2.31 11.53
N ASP A 8 -11.26 1.17 11.86
CA ASP A 8 -10.48 0.93 13.08
C ASP A 8 -8.96 0.74 12.88
N LYS A 9 -8.41 0.89 11.66
CA LYS A 9 -6.95 0.89 11.49
C LYS A 9 -6.49 2.21 10.85
N PRO A 10 -6.00 3.17 11.66
CA PRO A 10 -5.65 4.48 11.18
C PRO A 10 -4.43 4.33 10.27
N LEU A 11 -4.48 4.85 9.05
CA LEU A 11 -3.28 5.05 8.21
C LEU A 11 -2.51 6.26 8.73
N VAL A 12 -2.13 6.14 10.01
CA VAL A 12 -1.26 6.95 10.86
C VAL A 12 -1.59 8.45 10.99
N ASN A 13 -1.96 8.79 12.22
CA ASN A 13 -2.22 10.07 12.86
C ASN A 13 -2.73 11.25 11.99
N THR A 14 -3.99 11.65 12.23
CA THR A 14 -4.56 12.95 11.82
C THR A 14 -4.40 14.05 12.87
N SER A 15 -3.71 13.81 14.00
CA SER A 15 -3.50 14.82 15.05
C SER A 15 -2.38 15.80 14.68
N LEU A 16 -2.60 16.46 13.56
CA LEU A 16 -2.18 17.83 13.36
C LEU A 16 -2.80 18.63 14.54
N GLY A 17 -1.94 19.13 15.44
CA GLY A 17 -2.21 19.43 16.85
C GLY A 17 -3.09 20.65 17.13
N GLY A 18 -4.05 20.99 16.26
CA GLY A 18 -4.97 22.10 16.45
C GLY A 18 -6.19 22.06 15.51
N PRO A 19 -7.25 22.84 15.80
CA PRO A 19 -8.52 22.81 15.06
C PRO A 19 -8.42 23.28 13.59
N THR A 20 -7.30 23.90 13.19
CA THR A 20 -7.02 24.33 11.81
C THR A 20 -6.00 23.45 11.09
N ASP A 21 -5.47 22.44 11.78
CA ASP A 21 -4.34 21.68 11.30
C ASP A 21 -4.89 20.53 10.45
N THR A 22 -4.70 20.64 9.13
CA THR A 22 -5.34 19.81 8.09
C THR A 22 -4.29 19.14 7.21
N GLY A 23 -4.54 17.89 6.83
CA GLY A 23 -3.61 17.07 6.05
C GLY A 23 -3.18 15.79 6.77
N MET A 24 -2.20 15.12 6.19
CA MET A 24 -1.51 13.97 6.76
C MET A 24 -0.05 14.32 7.01
N GLN A 25 0.54 13.83 8.10
CA GLN A 25 1.97 13.92 8.35
C GLN A 25 2.53 12.52 8.54
N ARG A 26 3.37 12.08 7.60
CA ARG A 26 4.02 10.77 7.66
C ARG A 26 5.36 10.84 6.91
N LEU A 27 6.32 11.54 7.51
CA LEU A 27 7.62 11.74 6.89
C LEU A 27 8.31 10.41 6.60
N ALA A 28 9.02 10.34 5.47
CA ALA A 28 9.76 9.15 5.09
C ALA A 28 10.70 8.71 6.23
N LEU A 29 10.71 7.39 6.48
CA LEU A 29 11.52 6.75 7.53
C LEU A 29 11.17 7.14 8.98
N SER A 30 10.06 7.84 9.21
CA SER A 30 9.54 8.05 10.56
C SER A 30 8.92 6.78 11.13
N GLN A 31 8.61 6.79 12.43
CA GLN A 31 7.90 5.67 13.07
C GLN A 31 6.52 5.45 12.43
N GLU A 32 5.87 6.52 11.99
CA GLU A 32 4.60 6.48 11.28
C GLU A 32 4.76 5.87 9.89
N ASP A 33 5.80 6.22 9.14
CA ASP A 33 6.09 5.59 7.84
C ASP A 33 6.36 4.09 8.03
N LYS A 34 7.09 3.70 9.09
CA LYS A 34 7.28 2.28 9.42
C LYS A 34 5.94 1.57 9.65
N GLN A 35 5.03 2.15 10.43
CA GLN A 35 3.72 1.54 10.73
C GLN A 35 2.88 1.31 9.48
N VAL A 36 2.86 2.27 8.53
CA VAL A 36 2.11 2.07 7.28
C VAL A 36 2.77 1.03 6.37
N ARG A 37 4.11 0.96 6.37
CA ARG A 37 4.86 -0.07 5.64
C ARG A 37 4.62 -1.46 6.20
N ASP A 38 4.61 -1.61 7.53
CA ASP A 38 4.26 -2.87 8.19
C ASP A 38 2.82 -3.28 7.83
N TRP A 39 1.87 -2.33 7.86
CA TRP A 39 0.49 -2.58 7.43
C TRP A 39 0.39 -3.02 5.97
N PHE A 40 1.14 -2.38 5.06
CA PHE A 40 1.17 -2.75 3.65
C PHE A 40 1.68 -4.18 3.46
N ILE A 41 2.76 -4.55 4.15
CA ILE A 41 3.34 -5.90 4.13
C ILE A 41 2.32 -6.93 4.61
N GLU A 42 1.70 -6.72 5.77
CA GLU A 42 0.75 -7.69 6.33
C GLU A 42 -0.52 -7.81 5.48
N THR A 43 -1.00 -6.69 4.92
CA THR A 43 -2.16 -6.67 4.03
C THR A 43 -1.89 -7.44 2.74
N THR A 44 -0.73 -7.25 2.11
CA THR A 44 -0.40 -7.91 0.84
C THR A 44 0.00 -9.37 1.03
N LYS A 45 0.64 -9.75 2.14
CA LYS A 45 0.85 -11.16 2.50
C LYS A 45 -0.46 -11.93 2.64
N ALA A 46 -1.50 -11.30 3.21
CA ALA A 46 -2.82 -11.91 3.32
C ALA A 46 -3.48 -12.16 1.94
N LEU A 47 -2.98 -11.51 0.88
CA LEU A 47 -3.37 -11.71 -0.52
C LEU A 47 -2.38 -12.61 -1.28
N ALA A 48 -1.72 -13.52 -0.56
CA ALA A 48 -0.76 -14.49 -1.09
C ALA A 48 0.44 -13.87 -1.85
N CYS A 49 0.74 -12.59 -1.61
CA CYS A 49 1.92 -11.97 -2.21
C CYS A 49 3.19 -12.35 -1.44
N SER A 50 4.27 -12.59 -2.17
CA SER A 50 5.62 -12.65 -1.61
C SER A 50 6.17 -11.22 -1.45
N ILE A 51 6.98 -10.99 -0.42
CA ILE A 51 7.49 -9.65 -0.10
C ILE A 51 9.00 -9.63 -0.32
N THR A 52 9.46 -8.66 -1.11
CA THR A 52 10.88 -8.34 -1.28
C THR A 52 11.12 -6.89 -0.89
N VAL A 53 12.22 -6.63 -0.18
CA VAL A 53 12.65 -5.27 0.16
C VAL A 53 14.06 -5.07 -0.39
N ASP A 54 14.25 -4.01 -1.16
CA ASP A 54 15.57 -3.70 -1.72
C ASP A 54 16.47 -2.93 -0.73
N ALA A 55 17.69 -2.65 -1.14
CA ALA A 55 18.66 -1.93 -0.31
C ALA A 55 18.26 -0.48 0.02
N MET A 56 17.34 0.12 -0.77
CA MET A 56 16.82 1.47 -0.55
C MET A 56 15.55 1.47 0.32
N GLY A 57 15.03 0.30 0.69
CA GLY A 57 13.80 0.16 1.48
C GLY A 57 12.52 0.25 0.65
N ASN A 58 12.60 0.13 -0.68
CA ASN A 58 11.41 -0.06 -1.50
C ASN A 58 10.83 -1.44 -1.23
N ILE A 59 9.51 -1.53 -1.08
CA ILE A 59 8.81 -2.78 -0.76
C ILE A 59 8.05 -3.22 -2.00
N PHE A 60 8.33 -4.43 -2.45
CA PHE A 60 7.66 -5.09 -3.56
C PHE A 60 6.81 -6.22 -3.02
N ALA A 61 5.49 -6.12 -3.20
CA ALA A 61 4.56 -7.22 -2.99
C ALA A 61 4.28 -7.89 -4.34
N VAL A 62 4.76 -9.12 -4.52
CA VAL A 62 4.73 -9.85 -5.79
C VAL A 62 3.74 -10.99 -5.71
N ARG A 63 2.68 -10.92 -6.51
CA ARG A 63 1.75 -12.03 -6.75
C ARG A 63 2.30 -12.89 -7.89
N PRO A 64 2.42 -14.22 -7.74
CA PRO A 64 2.92 -15.05 -8.82
C PRO A 64 1.95 -15.03 -10.02
N GLY A 65 2.51 -14.83 -11.23
CA GLY A 65 1.84 -15.10 -12.49
C GLY A 65 2.07 -16.53 -12.97
N ARG A 66 1.42 -16.90 -14.08
CA ARG A 66 1.55 -18.24 -14.70
C ARG A 66 2.95 -18.48 -15.27
N ARG A 67 3.64 -17.43 -15.66
CA ARG A 67 4.94 -17.45 -16.33
C ARG A 67 5.95 -16.60 -15.58
N THR A 68 7.16 -17.14 -15.45
CA THR A 68 8.31 -16.44 -14.83
C THR A 68 9.27 -15.85 -15.86
N ASP A 69 9.02 -16.10 -17.15
CA ASP A 69 9.86 -15.66 -18.28
C ASP A 69 9.32 -14.40 -18.97
N VAL A 70 8.31 -13.76 -18.40
CA VAL A 70 7.71 -12.51 -18.89
C VAL A 70 8.01 -11.36 -17.93
N PRO A 71 8.12 -10.11 -18.42
CA PRO A 71 8.28 -8.95 -17.56
C PRO A 71 7.13 -8.80 -16.56
N ALA A 72 7.46 -8.40 -15.34
CA ALA A 72 6.48 -8.13 -14.30
C ALA A 72 5.69 -6.83 -14.59
N THR A 73 4.44 -6.78 -14.15
CA THR A 73 3.60 -5.58 -14.23
C THR A 73 3.55 -4.90 -12.87
N PHE A 74 4.00 -3.64 -12.82
CA PHE A 74 4.09 -2.89 -11.58
C PHE A 74 2.93 -1.93 -11.39
N ILE A 75 2.37 -1.90 -10.18
CA ILE A 75 1.43 -0.90 -9.70
C ILE A 75 1.89 -0.43 -8.32
N GLY A 76 1.89 0.88 -8.08
CA GLY A 76 2.34 1.42 -6.82
C GLY A 76 2.51 2.93 -6.86
N SER A 77 3.04 3.46 -5.76
CA SER A 77 3.40 4.87 -5.59
C SER A 77 4.24 4.97 -4.30
N HIS A 78 4.12 6.05 -3.53
CA HIS A 78 4.79 6.21 -2.25
C HIS A 78 3.83 6.12 -1.06
N LEU A 79 4.39 5.76 0.10
CA LEU A 79 3.67 5.63 1.37
C LEU A 79 3.92 6.82 2.31
N ASP A 80 5.01 7.55 2.16
CA ASP A 80 5.26 8.75 2.96
C ASP A 80 4.39 9.93 2.51
N ALA A 81 4.24 10.91 3.39
CA ALA A 81 3.50 12.15 3.16
C ALA A 81 4.30 13.35 3.70
N GLN A 82 4.15 14.48 3.01
CA GLN A 82 4.67 15.77 3.46
C GLN A 82 4.07 16.18 4.81
N PRO A 83 4.67 17.12 5.58
CA PRO A 83 4.12 17.57 6.87
C PRO A 83 2.68 18.07 6.84
N ARG A 84 2.23 18.59 5.68
CA ARG A 84 0.83 18.98 5.41
C ARG A 84 0.33 18.33 4.13
N GLY A 85 0.67 17.06 3.94
CA GLY A 85 0.37 16.31 2.73
C GLY A 85 -1.13 16.09 2.54
N GLY A 86 -1.55 15.99 1.27
CA GLY A 86 -2.91 15.58 0.94
C GLY A 86 -3.17 14.13 1.37
N ARG A 87 -4.43 13.81 1.73
CA ARG A 87 -4.81 12.46 2.20
C ARG A 87 -4.59 11.34 1.18
N TYR A 88 -4.53 11.69 -0.10
CA TYR A 88 -4.49 10.75 -1.22
C TYR A 88 -3.16 10.75 -1.98
N ASP A 89 -2.30 11.73 -1.69
CA ASP A 89 -1.01 11.83 -2.35
C ASP A 89 -0.15 10.60 -2.01
N GLY A 90 0.38 9.96 -3.04
CA GLY A 90 1.02 8.64 -2.96
C GLY A 90 0.08 7.48 -2.66
N ILE A 91 -0.51 7.48 -1.46
CA ILE A 91 -1.17 6.31 -0.89
C ILE A 91 -2.37 5.81 -1.71
N LEU A 92 -3.04 6.68 -2.47
CA LEU A 92 -4.13 6.25 -3.36
C LEU A 92 -3.64 5.26 -4.43
N GLY A 93 -2.43 5.44 -4.97
CA GLY A 93 -1.84 4.51 -5.94
C GLY A 93 -1.55 3.14 -5.31
N VAL A 94 -1.06 3.14 -4.05
CA VAL A 94 -0.81 1.90 -3.29
C VAL A 94 -2.11 1.16 -2.98
N LEU A 95 -3.14 1.89 -2.52
CA LEU A 95 -4.47 1.32 -2.27
C LEU A 95 -5.11 0.76 -3.54
N SER A 96 -4.93 1.43 -4.67
CA SER A 96 -5.42 0.95 -5.96
C SER A 96 -4.75 -0.37 -6.36
N GLY A 97 -3.45 -0.53 -6.08
CA GLY A 97 -2.74 -1.80 -6.25
C GLY A 97 -3.27 -2.92 -5.36
N ILE A 98 -3.53 -2.65 -4.08
CA ILE A 98 -4.13 -3.62 -3.16
C ILE A 98 -5.53 -4.03 -3.63
N GLU A 99 -6.36 -3.08 -4.05
CA GLU A 99 -7.70 -3.37 -4.53
C GLU A 99 -7.70 -4.17 -5.83
N PHE A 100 -6.74 -3.88 -6.72
CA PHE A 100 -6.52 -4.68 -7.92
C PHE A 100 -6.20 -6.14 -7.57
N LEU A 101 -5.29 -6.38 -6.63
CA LEU A 101 -4.96 -7.73 -6.15
C LEU A 101 -6.17 -8.46 -5.56
N LYS A 102 -6.95 -7.77 -4.72
CA LYS A 102 -8.20 -8.31 -4.16
C LYS A 102 -9.19 -8.69 -5.24
N THR A 103 -9.36 -7.83 -6.23
CA THR A 103 -10.28 -8.07 -7.35
C THR A 103 -9.87 -9.30 -8.14
N LEU A 104 -8.56 -9.48 -8.40
CA LEU A 104 -8.06 -10.69 -9.06
C LEU A 104 -8.35 -11.95 -8.25
N GLU A 105 -8.15 -11.90 -6.93
CA GLU A 105 -8.44 -13.01 -6.01
C GLU A 105 -9.95 -13.35 -5.98
N GLU A 106 -10.81 -12.34 -5.80
CA GLU A 106 -12.27 -12.50 -5.76
C GLU A 106 -12.83 -13.05 -7.08
N MET A 107 -12.24 -12.65 -8.20
CA MET A 107 -12.63 -13.14 -9.53
C MET A 107 -11.98 -14.47 -9.92
N GLY A 108 -11.03 -14.98 -9.12
CA GLY A 108 -10.27 -16.20 -9.43
C GLY A 108 -9.44 -16.07 -10.72
N LEU A 109 -8.92 -14.87 -11.01
CA LEU A 109 -8.15 -14.59 -12.23
C LEU A 109 -6.65 -14.79 -12.02
N GLU A 110 -6.04 -15.52 -12.95
CA GLU A 110 -4.59 -15.66 -13.05
C GLU A 110 -4.04 -14.73 -14.14
N THR A 111 -2.94 -14.04 -13.83
CA THR A 111 -2.22 -13.20 -14.78
C THR A 111 -1.10 -13.98 -15.45
N GLU A 112 -0.75 -13.65 -16.69
CA GLU A 112 0.37 -14.30 -17.37
C GLU A 112 1.71 -14.00 -16.67
N GLY A 113 1.95 -12.73 -16.33
CA GLY A 113 3.09 -12.28 -15.52
C GLY A 113 2.69 -11.89 -14.09
N GLY A 114 3.68 -11.85 -13.20
CA GLY A 114 3.53 -11.35 -11.82
C GLY A 114 3.84 -9.86 -11.67
#